data_AF-A0A3M2C1B1-F1
#
_entry.id   AF-A0A3M2C1B1-F1
#
_cell.length_a   1.000
_cell.length_b   1.000
_cell.length_c   1.000
_cell.angle_alpha   90.00
_cell.angle_beta   90.00
_cell.angle_gamma   90.00
#
_symmetry.space_group_name_H-M   'P 1'
#
loop_
_entity.id
_entity.type
_entity.pdbx_description
1 polymer ?
#
loop_
_entity_poly.entity_id
_entity_poly.type
_entity_poly.pdbx_seq_one_letter_code
_entity_poly.pdbx_strand_id
1 'polypeptide(L)'
;MSIRFDHPEYLWLLLLAVPIAWLGMHSLVVLEPARRWTIIGLRLALLLLLVLMLAGLQAVRTHDDLTVIAVVDQSESVRRFARPPKTPDQQESLSEVEFPLWVRTFLEQRAQDRRDGDRLGLVTYDGQPRVKALPHPATNLDSDTIDRPVEGTNTAEAIRSAMALFPPDSGHRLVLVTDGNDTTGDVIAAAHEAAATGIPIDVVPVRYRVEQEVMVERLYAPNEAREGQTVTLRVVLRATRPTEGQMLLLHDENPIDLNGQTPGQGAPIQIEDWTLEEADDHPSTTEVNTFEEDTDADNTNSALGRYVAVREVDVPLAYTGVNRFRAIFEPAKGQDTMAVNNQAEAFTLVAGKGRILFVDN
;
A
#
# COMPACT_ATOMS: atom_id res chain seq x y z
N MET A 1 24.45 26.04 15.22
CA MET A 1 25.89 25.84 15.45
C MET A 1 26.10 25.94 16.95
N SER A 2 26.30 24.81 17.62
CA SER A 2 26.63 24.79 19.04
C SER A 2 28.14 24.69 19.19
N ILE A 3 28.68 25.43 20.14
CA ILE A 3 30.10 25.37 20.49
C ILE A 3 30.21 24.39 21.66
N ARG A 4 30.98 23.32 21.48
CA ARG A 4 31.28 22.34 22.54
C ARG A 4 32.77 22.33 22.82
N PHE A 5 33.12 22.13 24.10
CA PHE A 5 34.49 21.89 24.57
C PHE A 5 34.54 20.47 25.10
N ASP A 6 35.45 19.64 24.59
CA ASP A 6 35.62 18.26 25.06
C ASP A 6 36.26 18.22 26.45
N HIS A 7 37.11 19.20 26.75
CA HIS A 7 37.85 19.32 28.00
C HIS A 7 37.72 20.74 28.59
N PRO A 8 36.56 21.09 29.15
CA PRO A 8 36.32 22.44 29.70
C PRO A 8 37.29 22.79 30.84
N GLU A 9 37.89 21.80 31.50
CA GLU A 9 38.91 21.98 32.54
C GLU A 9 40.13 22.79 32.09
N TYR A 10 40.52 22.71 30.81
CA TYR A 10 41.66 23.49 30.31
C TYR A 10 41.36 24.98 30.17
N LEU A 11 40.09 25.41 30.19
CA LEU A 11 39.73 26.83 30.18
C LEU A 11 40.25 27.54 31.43
N TRP A 12 40.46 26.85 32.55
CA TRP A 12 41.09 27.42 33.75
C TRP A 12 42.52 27.93 33.49
N LEU A 13 43.22 27.42 32.48
CA LEU A 13 44.54 27.92 32.08
C LEU A 13 44.50 29.36 31.57
N LEU A 14 43.33 29.89 31.20
CA LEU A 14 43.17 31.33 30.91
C LEU A 14 43.47 32.21 32.13
N LEU A 15 43.38 31.69 33.37
CA LEU A 15 43.80 32.44 34.56
C LEU A 15 45.29 32.80 34.54
N LEU A 16 46.12 32.05 33.81
CA LEU A 16 47.54 32.34 33.60
C LEU A 16 47.76 33.65 32.80
N ALA A 17 46.72 34.16 32.12
CA ALA A 17 46.75 35.47 31.47
C ALA A 17 47.06 36.62 32.46
N VAL A 18 46.56 36.52 33.71
CA VAL A 18 46.73 37.54 34.75
C VAL A 18 48.21 37.72 35.13
N PRO A 19 48.96 36.68 35.56
CA PRO A 19 50.38 36.83 35.86
C PRO A 19 51.21 37.16 34.62
N ILE A 20 50.84 36.70 33.42
CA ILE A 20 51.56 37.04 32.17
C ILE A 20 51.41 38.52 31.83
N ALA A 21 50.19 39.06 31.93
CA ALA A 21 49.95 40.48 31.73
C ALA A 21 50.64 41.32 32.80
N TRP A 22 50.55 40.91 34.08
CA TRP A 22 51.20 41.60 35.20
C TRP A 22 52.73 41.63 35.06
N LEU A 23 53.37 40.49 34.78
CA LEU A 23 54.81 40.41 34.51
C LEU A 23 55.20 41.20 33.27
N GLY A 24 54.40 41.14 32.20
CA GLY A 24 54.62 41.95 30.99
C GLY A 24 54.54 43.45 31.28
N MET A 25 53.68 43.86 32.20
CA MET A 25 53.55 45.24 32.63
C MET A 25 54.73 45.73 33.49
N HIS A 26 55.30 44.86 34.32
CA HIS A 26 56.44 45.21 35.19
C HIS A 26 57.82 45.02 34.56
N SER A 27 58.00 44.04 33.68
CA SER A 27 59.31 43.71 33.08
C SER A 27 59.65 44.48 31.81
N LEU A 28 58.63 45.00 31.09
CA LEU A 28 58.80 45.69 29.81
C LEU A 28 58.72 47.22 29.94
N VAL A 29 58.98 47.76 31.14
CA VAL A 29 58.89 49.21 31.43
C VAL A 29 59.88 50.05 30.62
N VAL A 30 60.98 49.45 30.16
CA VAL A 30 62.03 50.11 29.36
C VAL A 30 61.64 50.29 27.88
N LEU A 31 60.55 49.67 27.43
CA LEU A 31 60.10 49.71 26.03
C LEU A 31 59.03 50.78 25.81
N GLU A 32 58.98 51.29 24.58
CA GLU A 32 57.94 52.23 24.12
C GLU A 32 56.53 51.61 24.28
N PRO A 33 55.53 52.39 24.73
CA PRO A 33 54.21 51.87 25.12
C PRO A 33 53.54 51.01 24.04
N ALA A 34 53.63 51.42 22.77
CA ALA A 34 53.05 50.66 21.66
C ALA A 34 53.65 49.25 21.56
N ARG A 35 54.99 49.12 21.64
CA ARG A 35 55.69 47.84 21.53
C ARG A 35 55.36 46.91 22.70
N ARG A 36 55.21 47.48 23.90
CA ARG A 36 54.81 46.74 25.11
C ARG A 36 53.41 46.14 24.97
N TRP A 37 52.42 46.93 24.53
CA TRP A 37 51.06 46.44 24.33
C TRP A 37 50.98 45.37 23.24
N THR A 38 51.75 45.51 22.15
CA THR A 38 51.81 44.48 21.10
C THR A 38 52.36 43.15 21.60
N ILE A 39 53.43 43.16 22.41
CA ILE A 39 54.03 41.92 22.96
C ILE A 39 53.07 41.23 23.93
N ILE A 40 52.43 42.00 24.82
CA ILE A 40 51.47 41.46 25.78
C ILE A 40 50.25 40.90 25.03
N GLY A 41 49.72 41.65 24.06
CA GLY A 41 48.60 41.21 23.23
C GLY A 41 48.92 39.92 22.47
N LEU A 42 50.10 39.82 21.86
CA LEU A 42 50.53 38.62 21.14
C LEU A 42 50.67 37.40 22.07
N ARG A 43 51.21 37.58 23.28
CA ARG A 43 51.31 36.49 24.28
C ARG A 43 49.94 36.03 24.76
N LEU A 44 49.02 36.96 25.00
CA LEU A 44 47.65 36.64 25.39
C LEU A 44 46.88 35.95 24.26
N ALA A 45 47.06 36.39 23.02
CA ALA A 45 46.47 35.75 21.85
C ALA A 45 47.02 34.34 21.65
N LEU A 46 48.33 34.14 21.79
CA LEU A 46 48.96 32.82 21.69
C LEU A 46 48.47 31.88 22.82
N LEU A 47 48.36 32.40 24.05
CA LEU A 47 47.81 31.65 25.17
C LEU A 47 46.35 31.28 24.91
N LEU A 48 45.53 32.21 24.42
CA LEU A 48 44.13 31.95 24.06
C LEU A 48 44.03 30.85 23.00
N LEU A 49 44.80 30.93 21.92
CA LEU A 49 44.80 29.92 20.86
C LEU A 49 45.23 28.55 21.40
N LEU A 50 46.27 28.50 22.23
CA LEU A 50 46.76 27.26 22.82
C LEU A 50 45.74 26.64 23.78
N VAL A 51 45.08 27.45 24.60
CA VAL A 51 44.02 26.98 25.50
C VAL A 51 42.79 26.50 24.72
N LEU A 52 42.36 27.22 23.67
CA LEU A 52 41.25 26.78 22.81
C LEU A 52 41.56 25.46 22.09
N MET A 53 42.82 25.26 21.67
CA MET A 53 43.27 24.01 21.06
C MET A 53 43.29 22.86 22.06
N LEU A 54 43.75 23.08 23.29
CA LEU A 54 43.73 22.06 24.36
C LEU A 54 42.32 21.76 24.87
N ALA A 55 41.46 22.76 24.98
CA ALA A 55 40.07 22.59 25.41
C ALA A 55 39.20 21.87 24.35
N GLY A 56 39.76 21.64 23.15
CA GLY A 56 39.06 20.95 22.06
C GLY A 56 37.85 21.76 21.58
N LEU A 57 38.06 23.04 21.22
CA LEU A 57 36.99 23.87 20.65
C LEU A 57 36.45 23.22 19.37
N GLN A 58 35.27 22.63 19.46
CA GLN A 58 34.57 22.03 18.33
C GLN A 58 33.34 22.84 18.01
N ALA A 59 33.26 23.30 16.77
CA ALA A 59 32.03 23.82 16.21
C ALA A 59 31.25 22.65 15.60
N VAL A 60 30.26 22.14 16.34
CA VAL A 60 29.42 21.06 15.84
C VAL A 60 28.23 21.67 15.10
N ARG A 61 28.08 21.28 13.83
CA ARG A 61 26.91 21.58 13.02
C ARG A 61 26.00 20.34 13.07
N THR A 62 25.07 20.32 14.01
CA THR A 62 23.96 19.35 13.99
C THR A 62 23.11 19.66 12.77
N HIS A 63 23.01 18.71 11.86
CA HIS A 63 22.04 18.71 10.78
C HIS A 63 20.84 17.91 11.29
N ASP A 64 19.69 18.57 11.38
CA ASP A 64 18.42 17.92 11.74
C ASP A 64 17.70 17.53 10.45
N ASP A 65 18.42 16.84 9.56
CA ASP A 65 17.91 16.42 8.25
C ASP A 65 16.95 15.26 8.43
N LEU A 66 15.81 15.30 7.74
CA LEU A 66 14.81 14.24 7.75
C LEU A 66 14.78 13.50 6.42
N THR A 67 14.89 12.17 6.46
CA THR A 67 14.57 11.32 5.31
C THR A 67 13.18 10.75 5.47
N VAL A 68 12.30 11.04 4.52
CA VAL A 68 10.96 10.47 4.41
C VAL A 68 10.91 9.51 3.24
N ILE A 69 10.43 8.29 3.45
CA ILE A 69 10.20 7.34 2.36
C ILE A 69 8.72 7.03 2.31
N ALA A 70 8.07 7.40 1.20
CA ALA A 70 6.69 7.03 0.93
C ALA A 70 6.64 5.63 0.32
N VAL A 71 5.82 4.77 0.90
CA VAL A 71 5.55 3.41 0.44
C VAL A 71 4.09 3.37 -0.01
N VAL A 72 3.88 3.29 -1.33
CA VAL A 72 2.56 3.45 -1.94
C VAL A 72 2.07 2.15 -2.54
N ASP A 73 0.94 1.70 -2.04
CA ASP A 73 0.21 0.54 -2.56
C ASP A 73 -0.32 0.84 -3.97
N GLN A 74 -0.01 -0.06 -4.90
CA GLN A 74 -0.48 -0.05 -6.27
C GLN A 74 -1.15 -1.37 -6.63
N SER A 75 -1.66 -2.10 -5.64
CA SER A 75 -2.47 -3.30 -5.83
C SER A 75 -3.67 -3.02 -6.74
N GLU A 76 -4.25 -4.10 -7.26
CA GLU A 76 -5.38 -3.98 -8.18
C GLU A 76 -6.60 -3.31 -7.54
N SER A 77 -6.88 -3.60 -6.26
CA SER A 77 -7.95 -2.95 -5.51
C SER A 77 -7.73 -1.44 -5.41
N VAL A 78 -6.53 -1.00 -5.05
CA VAL A 78 -6.20 0.43 -4.97
C VAL A 78 -6.31 1.10 -6.34
N ARG A 79 -5.72 0.53 -7.40
CA ARG A 79 -5.78 1.14 -8.74
C ARG A 79 -7.20 1.29 -9.27
N ARG A 80 -8.09 0.35 -8.93
CA ARG A 80 -9.46 0.31 -9.46
C ARG A 80 -10.45 1.13 -8.61
N PHE A 81 -10.32 1.08 -7.28
CA PHE A 81 -11.32 1.64 -6.37
C PHE A 81 -10.90 2.94 -5.69
N ALA A 82 -9.61 3.15 -5.48
CA ALA A 82 -9.16 4.37 -4.87
C ALA A 82 -9.41 5.54 -5.81
N ARG A 83 -10.07 6.57 -5.30
CA ARG A 83 -10.29 7.81 -6.03
C ARG A 83 -9.56 8.93 -5.29
N PRO A 84 -8.88 9.83 -6.01
CA PRO A 84 -8.25 10.98 -5.38
C PRO A 84 -9.32 11.84 -4.66
N PRO A 85 -9.00 12.42 -3.49
CA PRO A 85 -9.91 13.31 -2.80
C PRO A 85 -10.24 14.52 -3.68
N LYS A 86 -11.53 14.88 -3.74
CA LYS A 86 -12.00 16.03 -4.52
C LYS A 86 -11.56 17.32 -3.82
N THR A 87 -10.61 18.04 -4.42
CA THR A 87 -10.20 19.37 -3.94
C THR A 87 -11.22 20.41 -4.40
N PRO A 88 -11.73 21.32 -3.54
CA PRO A 88 -12.78 22.30 -3.90
C PRO A 88 -12.42 23.22 -5.09
N ASP A 89 -11.14 23.48 -5.31
CA ASP A 89 -10.62 24.34 -6.39
C ASP A 89 -10.41 23.62 -7.74
N GLN A 90 -10.55 22.30 -7.81
CA GLN A 90 -10.38 21.55 -9.05
C GLN A 90 -11.74 21.37 -9.73
N GLN A 91 -12.17 22.40 -10.45
CA GLN A 91 -13.31 22.37 -11.36
C GLN A 91 -13.07 21.34 -12.49
N GLU A 92 -13.80 20.23 -12.41
CA GLU A 92 -14.39 19.40 -13.49
C GLU A 92 -13.54 18.96 -14.71
N SER A 93 -12.26 19.30 -14.82
CA SER A 93 -11.48 19.07 -16.06
C SER A 93 -10.28 18.14 -15.94
N LEU A 94 -9.94 17.68 -14.73
CA LEU A 94 -8.97 16.59 -14.58
C LEU A 94 -9.69 15.27 -14.73
N SER A 95 -9.84 14.87 -16.01
CA SER A 95 -10.07 13.51 -16.46
C SER A 95 -9.33 12.51 -15.57
N GLU A 96 -10.09 11.70 -14.84
CA GLU A 96 -9.73 10.38 -14.30
C GLU A 96 -8.22 10.17 -14.01
N VAL A 97 -7.62 11.04 -13.22
CA VAL A 97 -6.23 10.85 -12.77
C VAL A 97 -6.19 9.61 -11.89
N GLU A 98 -5.40 8.61 -12.29
CA GLU A 98 -5.22 7.40 -11.51
C GLU A 98 -4.72 7.76 -10.10
N PHE A 99 -5.27 7.11 -9.06
CA PHE A 99 -4.90 7.38 -7.67
C PHE A 99 -3.38 7.34 -7.41
N PRO A 100 -2.60 6.39 -7.96
CA PRO A 100 -1.16 6.38 -7.77
C PRO A 100 -0.45 7.63 -8.31
N LEU A 101 -0.94 8.20 -9.42
CA LEU A 101 -0.39 9.42 -9.98
C LEU A 101 -0.72 10.63 -9.09
N TRP A 102 -1.95 10.70 -8.59
CA TRP A 102 -2.35 11.73 -7.63
C TRP A 102 -1.49 11.72 -6.36
N VAL A 103 -1.23 10.54 -5.78
CA VAL A 103 -0.37 10.41 -4.59
C VAL A 103 1.02 10.95 -4.87
N ARG A 104 1.61 10.62 -6.03
CA ARG A 104 2.93 11.14 -6.42
C ARG A 104 2.93 12.66 -6.52
N THR A 105 2.00 13.25 -7.26
CA THR A 105 1.89 14.71 -7.40
C THR A 105 1.66 15.39 -6.04
N PHE A 106 0.84 14.80 -5.17
CA PHE A 106 0.62 15.30 -3.82
C PHE A 106 1.91 15.29 -3.00
N LEU A 107 2.68 14.19 -3.03
CA LEU A 107 3.96 14.09 -2.33
C LEU A 107 4.97 15.11 -2.86
N GLU A 108 5.07 15.30 -4.18
CA GLU A 108 5.95 16.30 -4.79
C GLU A 108 5.56 17.72 -4.38
N GLN A 109 4.27 18.03 -4.42
CA GLN A 109 3.77 19.35 -4.04
C GLN A 109 4.07 19.64 -2.56
N ARG A 110 3.89 18.66 -1.68
CA ARG A 110 4.21 18.81 -0.25
C ARG A 110 5.71 18.84 0.03
N ALA A 111 6.52 18.22 -0.83
CA ALA A 111 7.97 18.25 -0.72
C ALA A 111 8.59 19.59 -1.13
N GLN A 112 7.82 20.54 -1.66
CA GLN A 112 8.33 21.88 -1.99
C GLN A 112 8.65 22.72 -0.74
N ASP A 113 7.94 22.46 0.37
CA ASP A 113 8.08 23.22 1.63
C ASP A 113 9.14 22.62 2.59
N ARG A 114 9.92 21.62 2.14
CA ARG A 114 10.91 20.93 2.98
C ARG A 114 12.17 21.78 3.23
N ARG A 115 12.93 21.45 4.27
CA ARG A 115 14.18 22.14 4.60
C ARG A 115 15.30 21.73 3.67
N ASP A 116 16.31 22.59 3.57
CA ASP A 116 17.58 22.26 2.92
C ASP A 116 18.23 21.05 3.61
N GLY A 117 18.31 19.91 2.91
CA GLY A 117 18.86 18.66 3.44
C GLY A 117 17.84 17.52 3.57
N ASP A 118 16.54 17.85 3.69
CA ASP A 118 15.48 16.84 3.80
C ASP A 118 15.37 16.02 2.50
N ARG A 119 15.26 14.70 2.64
CA ARG A 119 15.27 13.76 1.53
C ARG A 119 13.92 13.07 1.40
N LEU A 120 13.46 12.90 0.16
CA LEU A 120 12.25 12.16 -0.15
C LEU A 120 12.60 10.93 -0.99
N GLY A 121 12.13 9.76 -0.59
CA GLY A 121 12.15 8.53 -1.40
C GLY A 121 10.73 8.06 -1.71
N LEU A 122 10.60 7.27 -2.77
CA LEU A 122 9.33 6.63 -3.16
C LEU A 122 9.56 5.17 -3.50
N VAL A 123 8.83 4.31 -2.78
CA VAL A 123 8.69 2.89 -3.06
C VAL A 123 7.23 2.65 -3.40
N THR A 124 6.98 1.93 -4.48
CA THR A 124 5.64 1.46 -4.85
C THR A 124 5.62 -0.05 -4.75
N TYR A 125 4.49 -0.66 -4.42
CA TYR A 125 4.41 -2.10 -4.33
C TYR A 125 3.05 -2.64 -4.79
N ASP A 126 3.07 -3.89 -5.21
CA ASP A 126 1.92 -4.75 -5.41
C ASP A 126 2.30 -6.11 -4.80
N GLY A 127 2.35 -7.20 -5.58
CA GLY A 127 2.96 -8.45 -5.13
C GLY A 127 4.46 -8.31 -4.83
N GLN A 128 5.13 -7.29 -5.40
CA GLN A 128 6.56 -7.03 -5.16
C GLN A 128 6.86 -5.53 -4.98
N PRO A 129 7.82 -5.15 -4.11
CA PRO A 129 8.23 -3.76 -3.94
C PRO A 129 9.15 -3.28 -5.05
N ARG A 130 9.00 -2.02 -5.44
CA ARG A 130 9.76 -1.36 -6.50
C ARG A 130 10.15 0.04 -6.07
N VAL A 131 11.45 0.34 -6.11
CA VAL A 131 11.99 1.65 -5.77
C VAL A 131 11.82 2.58 -6.98
N LYS A 132 10.98 3.60 -6.85
CA LYS A 132 10.75 4.61 -7.88
C LYS A 132 11.73 5.77 -7.78
N ALA A 133 12.06 6.15 -6.57
CA ALA A 133 13.02 7.21 -6.31
C ALA A 133 13.82 6.93 -5.04
N LEU A 134 15.14 7.08 -5.15
CA LEU A 134 16.05 7.03 -4.01
C LEU A 134 15.95 8.33 -3.19
N PRO A 135 16.16 8.28 -1.85
CA PRO A 135 16.14 9.47 -1.03
C PRO A 135 17.17 10.53 -1.45
N HIS A 136 16.71 11.67 -1.94
CA HIS A 136 17.58 12.77 -2.37
C HIS A 136 17.00 14.16 -2.03
N PRO A 137 17.87 15.16 -1.72
CA PRO A 137 17.43 16.55 -1.54
C PRO A 137 16.86 17.21 -2.81
N ALA A 138 16.98 16.57 -3.97
CA ALA A 138 16.41 17.03 -5.24
C ALA A 138 15.64 15.91 -5.94
N THR A 139 15.01 15.01 -5.17
CA THR A 139 14.25 13.89 -5.71
C THR A 139 13.18 14.38 -6.67
N ASN A 140 13.17 13.79 -7.87
CA ASN A 140 12.08 13.88 -8.82
C ASN A 140 11.34 12.53 -8.80
N LEU A 141 10.02 12.53 -8.61
CA LEU A 141 9.20 11.30 -8.58
C LEU A 141 8.68 10.92 -9.97
N ASP A 142 8.96 11.71 -11.01
CA ASP A 142 8.73 11.41 -12.44
C ASP A 142 9.70 10.35 -12.97
N SER A 143 9.74 9.18 -12.31
CA SER A 143 10.47 8.03 -12.83
C SER A 143 9.57 7.30 -13.82
N ASP A 144 9.88 7.47 -15.12
CA ASP A 144 9.17 6.97 -16.31
C ASP A 144 9.24 5.43 -16.48
N THR A 145 9.42 4.71 -15.37
CA THR A 145 9.49 3.25 -15.37
C THR A 145 8.08 2.70 -15.48
N ILE A 146 7.73 2.25 -16.69
CA ILE A 146 6.55 1.43 -16.95
C ILE A 146 6.76 0.09 -16.24
N ASP A 147 6.11 -0.07 -15.10
CA ASP A 147 6.10 -1.35 -14.41
C ASP A 147 5.01 -2.24 -14.99
N ARG A 148 5.31 -3.54 -15.08
CA ARG A 148 4.27 -4.55 -15.24
C ARG A 148 3.73 -4.87 -13.85
N PRO A 149 2.41 -4.71 -13.63
CA PRO A 149 1.78 -5.15 -12.38
C PRO A 149 2.12 -6.61 -12.08
N VAL A 150 2.47 -6.88 -10.82
CA VAL A 150 2.57 -8.22 -10.26
C VAL A 150 1.34 -8.43 -9.38
N GLU A 151 0.67 -9.57 -9.56
CA GLU A 151 -0.51 -9.92 -8.78
C GLU A 151 -0.18 -10.08 -7.29
N GLY A 152 -1.12 -9.66 -6.43
CA GLY A 152 -0.98 -9.69 -4.97
C GLY A 152 -0.63 -8.34 -4.35
N THR A 153 -0.50 -8.38 -3.02
CA THR A 153 -0.15 -7.25 -2.16
C THR A 153 0.77 -7.76 -1.05
N ASN A 154 2.01 -7.27 -1.00
CA ASN A 154 3.03 -7.64 0.00
C ASN A 154 3.63 -6.41 0.68
N THR A 155 2.87 -5.84 1.62
CA THR A 155 3.30 -4.65 2.37
C THR A 155 4.52 -4.93 3.24
N ALA A 156 4.65 -6.16 3.77
CA ALA A 156 5.76 -6.53 4.64
C ALA A 156 7.13 -6.40 3.95
N GLU A 157 7.24 -6.88 2.71
CA GLU A 157 8.46 -6.74 1.91
C GLU A 157 8.68 -5.30 1.44
N ALA A 158 7.61 -4.55 1.20
CA ALA A 158 7.69 -3.12 0.88
C ALA A 158 8.24 -2.30 2.04
N ILE A 159 7.81 -2.56 3.28
CA ILE A 159 8.37 -1.92 4.48
C ILE A 159 9.86 -2.25 4.60
N ARG A 160 10.25 -3.53 4.51
CA ARG A 160 11.66 -3.94 4.59
C ARG A 160 12.52 -3.32 3.49
N SER A 161 11.98 -3.22 2.27
CA SER A 161 12.68 -2.58 1.14
C SER A 161 12.89 -1.10 1.38
N ALA A 162 11.89 -0.40 1.92
CA ALA A 162 12.00 1.00 2.30
C ALA A 162 13.00 1.21 3.46
N MET A 163 13.02 0.32 4.45
CA MET A 163 14.00 0.37 5.55
C MET A 163 15.45 0.36 5.05
N ALA A 164 15.73 -0.41 3.99
CA ALA A 164 17.07 -0.51 3.41
C ALA A 164 17.53 0.76 2.67
N LEU A 165 16.63 1.71 2.40
CA LEU A 165 16.92 2.94 1.66
C LEU A 165 17.26 4.13 2.57
N PHE A 166 17.00 4.05 3.88
CA PHE A 166 17.29 5.16 4.79
C PHE A 166 18.81 5.37 4.94
N PRO A 167 19.29 6.61 4.73
CA PRO A 167 20.71 6.92 4.94
C PRO A 167 20.99 7.14 6.43
N PRO A 168 22.17 6.76 6.94
CA PRO A 168 22.48 6.77 8.38
C PRO A 168 22.71 8.17 8.98
N ASP A 169 22.68 9.23 8.16
CA ASP A 169 23.01 10.62 8.53
C ASP A 169 21.79 11.51 8.80
N SER A 170 20.58 10.94 8.87
CA SER A 170 19.33 11.69 8.99
C SER A 170 18.34 11.00 9.94
N GLY A 171 17.31 11.73 10.40
CA GLY A 171 16.14 11.11 11.00
C GLY A 171 15.36 10.28 9.97
N HIS A 172 14.67 9.24 10.40
CA HIS A 172 13.95 8.33 9.51
C HIS A 172 12.44 8.45 9.74
N ARG A 173 11.66 8.44 8.65
CA ARG A 173 10.20 8.36 8.72
C ARG A 173 9.66 7.64 7.49
N LEU A 174 8.79 6.66 7.72
CA LEU A 174 8.14 5.89 6.67
C LEU A 174 6.68 6.30 6.60
N VAL A 175 6.18 6.63 5.41
CA VAL A 175 4.75 6.93 5.18
C VAL A 175 4.18 5.81 4.33
N LEU A 176 3.27 5.02 4.89
CA LEU A 176 2.61 3.91 4.23
C LEU A 176 1.23 4.33 3.73
N VAL A 177 1.00 4.25 2.42
CA VAL A 177 -0.30 4.50 1.78
C VAL A 177 -0.85 3.16 1.31
N THR A 178 -1.92 2.66 1.94
CA THR A 178 -2.49 1.32 1.65
C THR A 178 -3.96 1.22 2.02
N ASP A 179 -4.68 0.29 1.38
CA ASP A 179 -6.03 -0.13 1.77
C ASP A 179 -6.05 -1.21 2.87
N GLY A 180 -4.88 -1.76 3.23
CA GLY A 180 -4.70 -2.73 4.31
C GLY A 180 -5.08 -4.17 3.95
N ASN A 181 -5.26 -4.49 2.66
CA ASN A 181 -5.66 -5.82 2.21
C ASN A 181 -4.48 -6.64 1.66
N ASP A 182 -3.58 -7.06 2.55
CA ASP A 182 -2.41 -7.87 2.20
C ASP A 182 -2.75 -9.31 1.82
N THR A 183 -2.12 -9.82 0.76
CA THR A 183 -2.28 -11.22 0.32
C THR A 183 -1.15 -12.11 0.80
N THR A 184 0.02 -11.53 1.10
CA THR A 184 1.25 -12.25 1.42
C THR A 184 2.08 -11.50 2.45
N GLY A 185 2.71 -12.25 3.35
CA GLY A 185 3.64 -11.72 4.34
C GLY A 185 2.98 -11.32 5.65
N ASP A 186 3.80 -10.99 6.64
CA ASP A 186 3.37 -10.53 7.96
C ASP A 186 3.76 -9.05 8.12
N VAL A 187 2.77 -8.18 7.97
CA VAL A 187 2.93 -6.72 8.04
C VAL A 187 3.21 -6.26 9.45
N ILE A 188 2.61 -6.91 10.46
CA ILE A 188 2.80 -6.55 11.85
C ILE A 188 4.23 -6.90 12.28
N ALA A 189 4.76 -8.04 11.85
CA ALA A 189 6.17 -8.38 12.06
C ALA A 189 7.11 -7.34 11.41
N ALA A 190 6.86 -6.96 10.15
CA ALA A 190 7.66 -5.94 9.47
C ALA A 190 7.56 -4.54 10.15
N ALA A 191 6.39 -4.19 10.68
CA ALA A 191 6.21 -2.96 11.45
C ALA A 191 6.99 -2.98 12.77
N HIS A 192 7.02 -4.13 13.46
CA HIS A 192 7.85 -4.31 14.65
C HIS A 192 9.36 -4.25 14.33
N GLU A 193 9.79 -4.79 13.20
CA GLU A 193 11.18 -4.65 12.70
C GLU A 193 11.54 -3.17 12.50
N ALA A 194 10.68 -2.40 11.82
CA ALA A 194 10.88 -0.96 11.62
C ALA A 194 10.94 -0.20 12.96
N ALA A 195 10.02 -0.49 13.88
CA ALA A 195 9.99 0.13 15.21
C ALA A 195 11.26 -0.19 16.03
N ALA A 196 11.77 -1.43 15.94
CA ALA A 196 13.01 -1.83 16.61
C ALA A 196 14.24 -1.08 16.08
N THR A 197 14.21 -0.65 14.82
CA THR A 197 15.25 0.21 14.22
C THR A 197 15.00 1.71 14.41
N GLY A 198 13.96 2.09 15.15
CA GLY A 198 13.63 3.50 15.42
C GLY A 198 13.05 4.24 14.20
N ILE A 199 12.42 3.52 13.27
CA ILE A 199 11.73 4.09 12.10
C ILE A 199 10.23 4.15 12.41
N PRO A 200 9.66 5.34 12.67
CA PRO A 200 8.21 5.49 12.80
C PRO A 200 7.53 5.26 11.45
N ILE A 201 6.41 4.55 11.47
CA ILE A 201 5.53 4.34 10.33
C ILE A 201 4.26 5.16 10.54
N ASP A 202 4.03 6.16 9.68
CA ASP A 202 2.73 6.83 9.59
C ASP A 202 1.91 6.17 8.50
N VAL A 203 0.63 5.91 8.78
CA VAL A 203 -0.27 5.25 7.82
C VAL A 203 -1.28 6.25 7.27
N VAL A 204 -1.37 6.32 5.95
CA VAL A 204 -2.41 7.03 5.21
C VAL A 204 -3.39 5.97 4.67
N PRO A 205 -4.53 5.76 5.34
CA PRO A 205 -5.47 4.72 4.94
C PRO A 205 -6.17 5.11 3.63
N VAL A 206 -6.10 4.23 2.64
CA VAL A 206 -6.86 4.34 1.40
C VAL A 206 -8.24 3.75 1.64
N ARG A 207 -9.25 4.62 1.70
CA ARG A 207 -10.63 4.22 1.92
C ARG A 207 -11.42 4.41 0.63
N TYR A 208 -12.07 3.35 0.19
CA TYR A 208 -13.02 3.37 -0.90
C TYR A 208 -14.30 2.65 -0.48
N ARG A 209 -15.40 2.98 -1.13
CA ARG A 209 -16.69 2.34 -0.89
C ARG A 209 -17.11 1.64 -2.17
N VAL A 210 -17.16 0.31 -2.13
CA VAL A 210 -17.67 -0.52 -3.22
C VAL A 210 -19.20 -0.57 -3.05
N GLU A 211 -19.89 0.31 -3.77
CA GLU A 211 -21.34 0.50 -3.58
C GLU A 211 -22.21 -0.51 -4.33
N GLN A 212 -21.66 -1.11 -5.39
CA GLN A 212 -22.32 -2.06 -6.25
C GLN A 212 -21.28 -3.13 -6.62
N GLU A 213 -21.24 -4.18 -5.81
CA GLU A 213 -20.44 -5.37 -6.06
C GLU A 213 -21.40 -6.51 -6.31
N VAL A 214 -21.16 -7.22 -7.41
CA VAL A 214 -21.75 -8.54 -7.66
C VAL A 214 -20.61 -9.55 -7.66
N MET A 215 -20.90 -10.77 -7.25
CA MET A 215 -19.98 -11.90 -7.29
C MET A 215 -20.75 -13.14 -7.70
N VAL A 216 -20.16 -13.96 -8.56
CA VAL A 216 -20.67 -15.32 -8.80
C VAL A 216 -20.12 -16.20 -7.68
N GLU A 217 -20.90 -16.42 -6.63
CA GLU A 217 -20.46 -17.17 -5.45
C GLU A 217 -20.13 -18.62 -5.82
N ARG A 218 -21.04 -19.27 -6.58
CA ARG A 218 -20.87 -20.68 -6.92
C ARG A 218 -21.66 -21.09 -8.15
N LEU A 219 -21.09 -22.01 -8.92
CA LEU A 219 -21.77 -22.77 -9.95
C LEU A 219 -21.86 -24.23 -9.50
N TYR A 220 -23.07 -24.74 -9.37
CA TYR A 220 -23.32 -26.15 -9.07
C TYR A 220 -23.67 -26.90 -10.35
N ALA A 221 -22.96 -28.00 -10.60
CA ALA A 221 -23.26 -28.97 -11.64
C ALA A 221 -23.32 -30.38 -11.03
N PRO A 222 -24.14 -31.29 -11.54
CA PRO A 222 -24.05 -32.70 -11.15
C PRO A 222 -22.66 -33.27 -11.45
N ASN A 223 -22.10 -34.06 -10.53
CA ASN A 223 -20.75 -34.62 -10.71
C ASN A 223 -20.71 -35.68 -11.83
N GLU A 224 -21.83 -36.38 -12.06
CA GLU A 224 -21.96 -37.44 -13.06
C GLU A 224 -23.26 -37.27 -13.87
N ALA A 225 -23.18 -37.57 -15.16
CA ALA A 225 -24.33 -37.62 -16.05
C ALA A 225 -24.14 -38.65 -17.17
N ARG A 226 -25.20 -38.94 -17.91
CA ARG A 226 -25.16 -39.83 -19.08
C ARG A 226 -25.17 -39.03 -20.38
N GLU A 227 -24.58 -39.60 -21.42
CA GLU A 227 -24.69 -39.05 -22.77
C GLU A 227 -26.17 -38.90 -23.18
N GLY A 228 -26.54 -37.70 -23.63
CA GLY A 228 -27.92 -37.33 -23.98
C GLY A 228 -28.80 -36.91 -22.81
N GLN A 229 -28.28 -36.90 -21.57
CA GLN A 229 -29.01 -36.40 -20.40
C GLN A 229 -28.98 -34.87 -20.36
N THR A 230 -30.10 -34.26 -20.00
CA THR A 230 -30.16 -32.85 -19.61
C THR A 230 -29.84 -32.73 -18.13
N VAL A 231 -28.87 -31.87 -17.79
CA VAL A 231 -28.50 -31.57 -16.40
C VAL A 231 -28.91 -30.16 -16.03
N THR A 232 -29.37 -29.99 -14.79
CA THR A 232 -29.69 -28.66 -14.24
C THR A 232 -28.45 -28.10 -13.55
N LEU A 233 -28.00 -26.95 -14.03
CA LEU A 233 -26.93 -26.16 -13.42
C LEU A 233 -27.54 -25.07 -12.55
N ARG A 234 -26.99 -24.85 -11.36
CA ARG A 234 -27.45 -23.81 -10.43
C ARG A 234 -26.35 -22.79 -10.18
N VAL A 235 -26.57 -21.56 -10.66
CA VAL A 235 -25.68 -20.41 -10.47
C VAL A 235 -26.18 -19.61 -9.28
N VAL A 236 -25.29 -19.34 -8.32
CA VAL A 236 -25.58 -18.50 -7.15
C VAL A 236 -24.79 -17.20 -7.29
N LEU A 237 -25.50 -16.09 -7.36
CA LEU A 237 -24.95 -14.74 -7.35
C LEU A 237 -25.14 -14.12 -5.98
N ARG A 238 -24.15 -13.36 -5.52
CA ARG A 238 -24.21 -12.52 -4.33
C ARG A 238 -23.94 -11.07 -4.69
N ALA A 239 -24.65 -10.15 -4.07
CA ALA A 239 -24.44 -8.73 -4.27
C ALA A 239 -24.63 -7.89 -3.01
N THR A 240 -23.91 -6.76 -2.94
CA THR A 240 -24.08 -5.76 -1.87
C THR A 240 -25.38 -4.98 -2.02
N ARG A 241 -25.87 -4.81 -3.25
CA ARG A 241 -27.17 -4.25 -3.61
C ARG A 241 -27.75 -5.00 -4.82
N PRO A 242 -29.08 -5.01 -5.04
CA PRO A 242 -29.66 -5.52 -6.28
C PRO A 242 -29.10 -4.77 -7.49
N THR A 243 -28.58 -5.51 -8.47
CA THR A 243 -27.87 -4.98 -9.63
C THR A 243 -28.39 -5.62 -10.91
N GLU A 244 -28.57 -4.82 -11.96
CA GLU A 244 -28.98 -5.30 -13.28
C GLU A 244 -27.76 -5.76 -14.08
N GLY A 245 -27.92 -6.85 -14.84
CA GLY A 245 -26.85 -7.37 -15.67
C GLY A 245 -27.26 -8.53 -16.57
N GLN A 246 -26.27 -9.14 -17.21
CA GLN A 246 -26.40 -10.35 -18.02
C GLN A 246 -25.54 -11.46 -17.41
N MET A 247 -26.14 -12.61 -17.20
CA MET A 247 -25.42 -13.84 -16.85
C MET A 247 -25.11 -14.61 -18.12
N LEU A 248 -23.83 -14.85 -18.38
CA LEU A 248 -23.39 -15.76 -19.44
C LEU A 248 -23.02 -17.11 -18.84
N LEU A 249 -23.36 -18.18 -19.55
CA LEU A 249 -22.96 -19.53 -19.21
C LEU A 249 -22.21 -20.12 -20.39
N LEU A 250 -21.00 -20.60 -20.16
CA LEU A 250 -20.17 -21.25 -21.15
C LEU A 250 -20.12 -22.76 -20.87
N HIS A 251 -20.20 -23.55 -21.92
CA HIS A 251 -19.94 -24.99 -21.93
C HIS A 251 -18.74 -25.28 -22.83
N ASP A 252 -17.64 -25.72 -22.22
CA ASP A 252 -16.35 -25.97 -22.88
C ASP A 252 -15.91 -24.79 -23.77
N GLU A 253 -15.92 -23.58 -23.17
CA GLU A 253 -15.61 -22.27 -23.78
C GLU A 253 -16.64 -21.74 -24.79
N ASN A 254 -17.70 -22.50 -25.10
CA ASN A 254 -18.76 -22.04 -26.00
C ASN A 254 -19.93 -21.45 -25.20
N PRO A 255 -20.36 -20.21 -25.48
CA PRO A 255 -21.54 -19.65 -24.84
C PRO A 255 -22.80 -20.46 -25.14
N ILE A 256 -23.57 -20.77 -24.10
CA ILE A 256 -24.92 -21.30 -24.19
C ILE A 256 -25.87 -20.11 -24.34
N ASP A 257 -26.77 -20.18 -25.33
CA ASP A 257 -27.84 -19.18 -25.48
C ASP A 257 -28.89 -19.37 -24.38
N LEU A 258 -28.90 -18.44 -23.43
CA LEU A 258 -29.86 -18.41 -22.33
C LEU A 258 -31.07 -17.48 -22.61
N ASN A 259 -31.11 -16.81 -23.76
CA ASN A 259 -32.12 -15.80 -24.12
C ASN A 259 -33.21 -16.32 -25.07
N GLY A 260 -33.11 -17.57 -25.51
CA GLY A 260 -34.14 -18.23 -26.30
C GLY A 260 -34.35 -17.56 -27.66
N GLN A 261 -35.39 -16.73 -27.79
CA GLN A 261 -35.70 -16.03 -29.05
C GLN A 261 -35.25 -14.56 -29.06
N THR A 262 -34.78 -14.04 -27.93
CA THR A 262 -34.31 -12.65 -27.82
C THR A 262 -32.85 -12.54 -28.26
N PRO A 263 -32.43 -11.47 -28.97
CA PRO A 263 -31.03 -11.30 -29.35
C PRO A 263 -30.07 -11.25 -28.15
N GLY A 264 -29.02 -12.07 -28.17
CA GLY A 264 -27.99 -12.14 -27.14
C GLY A 264 -27.75 -13.59 -26.68
N GLN A 265 -26.74 -13.82 -25.84
CA GLN A 265 -26.44 -15.15 -25.31
C GLN A 265 -26.62 -15.25 -23.78
N GLY A 266 -26.61 -14.11 -23.06
CA GLY A 266 -26.67 -14.08 -21.60
C GLY A 266 -28.06 -13.77 -21.04
N ALA A 267 -28.49 -14.53 -20.03
CA ALA A 267 -29.76 -14.33 -19.34
C ALA A 267 -29.78 -13.01 -18.56
N PRO A 268 -30.79 -12.15 -18.75
CA PRO A 268 -30.90 -10.93 -17.96
C PRO A 268 -31.15 -11.27 -16.49
N ILE A 269 -30.43 -10.60 -15.59
CA ILE A 269 -30.70 -10.53 -14.17
C ILE A 269 -31.21 -9.12 -13.87
N GLN A 270 -32.41 -9.04 -13.32
CA GLN A 270 -33.09 -7.80 -12.96
C GLN A 270 -33.05 -7.59 -11.44
N ILE A 271 -33.40 -6.38 -11.00
CA ILE A 271 -33.45 -6.03 -9.57
C ILE A 271 -34.39 -6.97 -8.80
N GLU A 272 -35.48 -7.43 -9.43
CA GLU A 272 -36.48 -8.30 -8.80
C GLU A 272 -36.01 -9.74 -8.60
N ASP A 273 -34.94 -10.17 -9.28
CA ASP A 273 -34.37 -11.52 -9.13
C ASP A 273 -33.55 -11.66 -7.84
N TRP A 274 -33.26 -10.55 -7.16
CA TRP A 274 -32.47 -10.52 -5.93
C TRP A 274 -33.36 -10.68 -4.69
N THR A 275 -33.01 -11.65 -3.85
CA THR A 275 -33.64 -11.87 -2.55
C THR A 275 -32.71 -11.42 -1.44
N LEU A 276 -33.28 -10.79 -0.41
CA LEU A 276 -32.51 -10.45 0.79
C LEU A 276 -32.28 -11.73 1.59
N GLU A 277 -31.03 -12.10 1.80
CA GLU A 277 -30.70 -13.15 2.76
C GLU A 277 -30.77 -12.51 4.14
N GLU A 278 -31.78 -12.89 4.92
CA GLU A 278 -31.80 -12.57 6.35
C GLU A 278 -30.58 -13.24 6.97
N ALA A 279 -29.76 -12.46 7.68
CA ALA A 279 -28.58 -12.98 8.34
C ALA A 279 -29.04 -14.07 9.32
N ASP A 280 -28.83 -15.33 8.95
CA ASP A 280 -28.93 -16.43 9.91
C ASP A 280 -27.96 -16.09 11.04
N ASP A 281 -28.47 -16.11 12.26
CA ASP A 281 -27.77 -15.87 13.53
C ASP A 281 -26.80 -17.04 13.84
N HIS A 282 -25.98 -17.42 12.86
CA HIS A 282 -24.90 -18.38 13.02
C HIS A 282 -23.61 -17.61 13.30
N PRO A 283 -23.06 -17.68 14.53
CA PRO A 283 -21.76 -17.10 14.79
C PRO A 283 -20.72 -17.87 13.98
N SER A 284 -20.20 -17.24 12.92
CA SER A 284 -18.93 -17.65 12.34
C SER A 284 -17.89 -17.50 13.44
N THR A 285 -17.46 -18.64 13.97
CA THR A 285 -16.42 -18.77 14.99
C THR A 285 -15.08 -18.47 14.35
N THR A 286 -14.84 -17.19 14.10
CA THR A 286 -13.49 -16.63 14.01
C THR A 286 -13.32 -15.79 15.25
N GLU A 287 -12.81 -16.41 16.33
CA GLU A 287 -12.37 -15.71 17.53
C GLU A 287 -11.24 -14.73 17.14
N VAL A 288 -11.62 -13.50 16.82
CA VAL A 288 -10.71 -12.36 16.85
C VAL A 288 -10.79 -11.83 18.27
N ASN A 289 -9.71 -11.98 19.03
CA ASN A 289 -9.55 -11.38 20.36
C ASN A 289 -9.72 -9.86 20.25
N THR A 290 -10.89 -9.37 20.66
CA THR A 290 -11.21 -7.95 20.78
C THR A 290 -10.50 -7.38 22.01
N PHE A 291 -9.55 -6.48 21.79
CA PHE A 291 -9.20 -5.47 22.79
C PHE A 291 -10.30 -4.40 22.76
N GLU A 292 -10.84 -4.11 23.94
CA GLU A 292 -11.83 -3.06 24.19
C GLU A 292 -11.18 -1.68 23.94
N GLU A 293 -11.68 -0.91 22.96
CA GLU A 293 -11.74 0.55 23.12
C GLU A 293 -12.74 1.22 22.16
N ASP A 294 -13.64 1.98 22.79
CA ASP A 294 -14.53 3.07 22.37
C ASP A 294 -15.26 3.07 21.01
N THR A 295 -16.58 3.03 21.18
CA THR A 295 -17.68 3.43 20.30
C THR A 295 -17.38 4.61 19.36
N ASP A 296 -17.25 4.29 18.08
CA ASP A 296 -17.80 5.08 16.98
C ASP A 296 -18.46 4.14 15.97
N ALA A 297 -19.77 4.34 15.78
CA ALA A 297 -20.64 3.49 14.99
C ALA A 297 -20.46 3.72 13.49
N ASP A 298 -19.57 2.97 12.83
CA ASP A 298 -19.67 2.69 11.38
C ASP A 298 -18.79 1.50 10.93
N ASN A 299 -18.63 0.45 11.75
CA ASN A 299 -17.80 -0.72 11.41
C ASN A 299 -18.57 -1.83 10.65
N THR A 300 -19.37 -1.49 9.63
CA THR A 300 -20.01 -2.52 8.77
C THR A 300 -19.06 -3.10 7.72
N ASN A 301 -17.85 -3.51 8.10
CA ASN A 301 -16.96 -4.32 7.26
C ASN A 301 -17.10 -5.80 7.66
N SER A 302 -18.29 -6.39 7.43
CA SER A 302 -18.50 -7.87 7.47
C SER A 302 -19.82 -8.35 6.85
N ALA A 303 -20.58 -7.53 6.13
CA ALA A 303 -21.78 -7.99 5.41
C ALA A 303 -21.45 -8.27 3.94
N LEU A 304 -20.68 -9.32 3.68
CA LEU A 304 -20.55 -9.86 2.32
C LEU A 304 -21.95 -10.24 1.81
N GLY A 305 -22.36 -9.67 0.68
CA GLY A 305 -23.47 -10.14 -0.15
C GLY A 305 -24.82 -10.33 0.56
N ARG A 306 -25.47 -9.24 0.99
CA ARG A 306 -26.80 -9.30 1.62
C ARG A 306 -27.91 -9.78 0.67
N TYR A 307 -27.68 -9.67 -0.63
CA TYR A 307 -28.62 -10.08 -1.66
C TYR A 307 -28.11 -11.31 -2.39
N VAL A 308 -28.99 -12.29 -2.58
CA VAL A 308 -28.71 -13.54 -3.31
C VAL A 308 -29.69 -13.66 -4.48
N ALA A 309 -29.17 -13.95 -5.67
CA ALA A 309 -29.96 -14.34 -6.82
C ALA A 309 -29.53 -15.75 -7.26
N VAL A 310 -30.49 -16.62 -7.51
CA VAL A 310 -30.24 -18.00 -7.94
C VAL A 310 -30.85 -18.21 -9.32
N ARG A 311 -30.05 -18.73 -10.25
CA ARG A 311 -30.51 -19.08 -11.59
C ARG A 311 -30.25 -20.55 -11.87
N GLU A 312 -31.29 -21.24 -12.30
CA GLU A 312 -31.20 -22.61 -12.76
C GLU A 312 -31.27 -22.66 -14.29
N VAL A 313 -30.40 -23.46 -14.90
CA VAL A 313 -30.28 -23.61 -16.35
C VAL A 313 -30.17 -25.08 -16.69
N ASP A 314 -31.06 -25.58 -17.54
CA ASP A 314 -31.03 -26.94 -18.05
C ASP A 314 -30.17 -27.04 -19.31
N VAL A 315 -29.14 -27.88 -19.27
CA VAL A 315 -28.16 -28.04 -20.35
C VAL A 315 -28.13 -29.49 -20.84
N PRO A 316 -28.39 -29.76 -22.14
CA PRO A 316 -28.27 -31.10 -22.70
C PRO A 316 -26.80 -31.48 -22.94
N LEU A 317 -26.39 -32.65 -22.44
CA LEU A 317 -25.02 -33.14 -22.59
C LEU A 317 -24.89 -34.05 -23.82
N ALA A 318 -24.28 -33.52 -24.88
CA ALA A 318 -24.24 -34.19 -26.18
C ALA A 318 -23.11 -35.23 -26.33
N TYR A 319 -22.08 -35.21 -25.48
CA TYR A 319 -20.92 -36.10 -25.61
C TYR A 319 -20.37 -36.57 -24.26
N THR A 320 -19.64 -37.67 -24.32
CA THR A 320 -18.97 -38.32 -23.19
C THR A 320 -17.67 -37.63 -22.83
N GLY A 321 -17.30 -37.69 -21.56
CA GLY A 321 -16.06 -37.11 -21.04
C GLY A 321 -16.31 -36.00 -20.03
N VAL A 322 -15.28 -35.20 -19.76
CA VAL A 322 -15.39 -34.06 -18.84
C VAL A 322 -16.04 -32.91 -19.60
N ASN A 323 -17.14 -32.40 -19.06
CA ASN A 323 -17.84 -31.22 -19.55
C ASN A 323 -17.59 -30.09 -18.54
N ARG A 324 -16.99 -28.98 -18.99
CA ARG A 324 -16.71 -27.80 -18.16
C ARG A 324 -17.79 -26.76 -18.33
N PHE A 325 -18.27 -26.22 -17.22
CA PHE A 325 -19.18 -25.08 -17.19
C PHE A 325 -18.53 -23.89 -16.52
N ARG A 326 -18.71 -22.70 -17.09
CA ARG A 326 -18.29 -21.44 -16.49
C ARG A 326 -19.44 -20.45 -16.51
N ALA A 327 -19.82 -19.93 -15.35
CA ALA A 327 -20.79 -18.87 -15.23
C ALA A 327 -20.05 -17.54 -15.10
N ILE A 328 -20.48 -16.52 -15.82
CA ILE A 328 -19.92 -15.17 -15.81
C ILE A 328 -21.07 -14.17 -15.62
N PHE A 329 -20.89 -13.17 -14.76
CA PHE A 329 -21.83 -12.07 -14.61
C PHE A 329 -21.27 -10.78 -15.23
N GLU A 330 -22.00 -10.23 -16.20
CA GLU A 330 -21.71 -8.95 -16.86
C GLU A 330 -22.73 -7.89 -16.40
N PRO A 331 -22.34 -6.96 -15.54
CA PRO A 331 -23.21 -5.92 -15.02
C PRO A 331 -23.55 -4.89 -16.11
N ALA A 332 -24.72 -4.25 -15.99
CA ALA A 332 -25.05 -3.10 -16.82
C ALA A 332 -23.99 -1.99 -16.64
N LYS A 333 -23.66 -1.27 -17.72
CA LYS A 333 -22.56 -0.28 -17.74
C LYS A 333 -22.59 0.64 -16.51
N GLY A 334 -21.51 0.63 -15.74
CA GLY A 334 -21.32 1.50 -14.57
C GLY A 334 -21.91 0.96 -13.26
N GLN A 335 -22.43 -0.27 -13.23
CA GLN A 335 -23.06 -0.85 -12.05
C GLN A 335 -22.24 -1.94 -11.34
N ASP A 336 -20.99 -2.18 -11.74
CA ASP A 336 -20.09 -3.04 -10.97
C ASP A 336 -18.68 -2.53 -10.99
N THR A 337 -18.03 -2.80 -9.87
CA THR A 337 -16.70 -2.36 -9.56
C THR A 337 -15.71 -3.56 -9.57
N MET A 338 -16.16 -4.81 -9.37
CA MET A 338 -15.27 -5.98 -9.21
C MET A 338 -15.49 -7.10 -10.26
N ALA A 339 -15.07 -6.85 -11.51
CA ALA A 339 -15.14 -7.86 -12.58
C ALA A 339 -14.36 -9.18 -12.33
N VAL A 340 -13.45 -9.25 -11.36
CA VAL A 340 -12.59 -10.44 -11.12
C VAL A 340 -13.37 -11.54 -10.39
N ASN A 341 -14.35 -11.19 -9.56
CA ASN A 341 -15.13 -12.14 -8.77
C ASN A 341 -16.45 -12.55 -9.47
N ASN A 342 -16.64 -12.11 -10.70
CA ASN A 342 -17.86 -12.37 -11.47
C ASN A 342 -17.84 -13.70 -12.22
N GLN A 343 -17.04 -14.68 -11.79
CA GLN A 343 -16.99 -15.97 -12.47
C GLN A 343 -16.85 -17.15 -11.52
N ALA A 344 -17.51 -18.26 -11.86
CA ALA A 344 -17.37 -19.54 -11.18
C ALA A 344 -17.35 -20.70 -12.20
N GLU A 345 -16.61 -21.75 -11.88
CA GLU A 345 -16.49 -22.96 -12.72
C GLU A 345 -17.04 -24.20 -12.03
N ALA A 346 -17.57 -25.13 -12.83
CA ALA A 346 -17.99 -26.47 -12.40
C ALA A 346 -17.72 -27.49 -13.50
N PHE A 347 -17.67 -28.78 -13.13
CA PHE A 347 -17.37 -29.87 -14.04
C PHE A 347 -18.36 -31.02 -13.85
N THR A 348 -18.75 -31.66 -14.96
CA THR A 348 -19.57 -32.87 -14.96
C THR A 348 -18.87 -33.96 -15.75
N LEU A 349 -18.77 -35.17 -15.18
CA LEU A 349 -18.27 -36.34 -15.89
C LEU A 349 -19.42 -37.06 -16.59
N VAL A 350 -19.36 -37.15 -17.92
CA VAL A 350 -20.38 -37.82 -18.74
C VAL A 350 -19.92 -39.21 -19.14
N ALA A 351 -20.58 -40.23 -18.60
CA ALA A 351 -20.31 -41.61 -18.96
C ALA A 351 -20.95 -41.97 -20.32
N GLY A 352 -20.18 -42.62 -21.18
CA GLY A 352 -20.68 -43.21 -22.42
C GLY A 352 -21.45 -44.50 -22.21
N LYS A 353 -22.14 -44.95 -23.26
CA LYS A 353 -22.78 -46.28 -23.26
C LYS A 353 -21.72 -47.35 -22.98
N GLY A 354 -21.86 -48.03 -21.83
CA GLY A 354 -21.01 -49.16 -21.48
C GLY A 354 -21.02 -50.21 -22.59
N ARG A 355 -19.85 -50.52 -23.15
CA ARG A 355 -19.70 -51.58 -24.16
C ARG A 355 -19.27 -52.85 -23.44
N ILE A 356 -20.06 -53.91 -23.58
CA ILE A 356 -19.69 -55.24 -23.10
C ILE A 356 -18.98 -55.95 -24.26
N LEU A 357 -17.70 -56.27 -24.09
CA LEU A 357 -16.99 -57.13 -25.01
C LEU A 357 -17.35 -58.58 -24.67
N PHE A 358 -18.20 -59.19 -25.50
CA PHE A 358 -18.44 -60.63 -25.43
C PHE A 358 -17.36 -61.35 -26.22
N VAL A 359 -16.54 -62.16 -25.55
CA VAL A 359 -15.55 -63.03 -26.18
C VAL A 359 -16.12 -64.45 -26.14
N ASP A 360 -16.50 -64.97 -27.30
CA ASP A 360 -16.90 -66.36 -27.49
C ASP A 360 -15.64 -67.17 -27.86
N ASN A 361 -15.45 -68.33 -27.24
CA ASN A 361 -14.21 -69.12 -27.30
C ASN A 361 -14.11 -70.00 -28.54
#